data_AF-R5ARN2-F1
#
_entry.id   AF-R5ARN2-F1
#
_cell.length_a   1.000
_cell.length_b   1.000
_cell.length_c   1.000
_cell.angle_alpha   90.00
_cell.angle_beta   90.00
_cell.angle_gamma   90.00
#
_symmetry.space_group_name_H-M   'P 1'
#
loop_
_entity.id
_entity.type
_entity.pdbx_description
1 polymer ?
#
loop_
_entity_poly.entity_id
_entity_poly.type
_entity_poly.pdbx_seq_one_letter_code
_entity_poly.pdbx_strand_id
1 'polypeptide(L)'
;MRHLTFFAAALSALCASADLPVTLVNNTNGQFADDDIYVAILGEQKGVGYIYYDMAKSTSAATVRPLNESVNTLPGTGPFTTYADVFTKLSDIPGKVVYLGDTYACRMFISFKSPMYLHAFAQGYAGADLNNPSDPNATVRWELVEFTYAPGSGSGKDYDEIWINTTRVDAFQYPMGLELWSTGHYPYTKRGENVSYKTVIDKWNSTLGNTVYKDCLYNLITKDNVGGIIKQPSKVKSIKDQNVFDDYINKIWTYFSNHTANIDMGLLGRWTGKVEGEKFVLTCAEGHYWQPGSVATIDAKPDTEDVIEGAGVFASGSDISKTVQSMFCAAFNRGMIRATSDLQDWNPDGPTKAFSGGTEYPCNEYVKFFHDPSISSGGKTYAFSYDDTYDQSATCYANNPTRATVTIGGFSDSNPDPGTDPDPDPNPGTDPDNNQSLEKNFSADDHTQGNPFAGPYSLKLYPSEGGVAVVARFEGNYEGFDGPWLWNYTNGFEETKMTSAGDGSYRYLINNVAPGTTVTVAVKIAYAGGMSVSPQVSYVVPDKASLITSAESTVEDVTYYDLSGCRISHPYGMCIMVKGSKATKLVMPVR
;
A
#
# COMPACT_ATOMS: atom_id res chain seq x y z
N MET A 1 47.01 25.04 -34.75
CA MET A 1 46.07 24.37 -35.68
C MET A 1 45.95 22.92 -35.25
N ARG A 2 44.72 22.49 -34.95
CA ARG A 2 44.25 21.11 -34.66
C ARG A 2 44.87 20.42 -33.43
N HIS A 3 43.99 20.14 -32.46
CA HIS A 3 44.01 19.06 -31.44
C HIS A 3 43.45 19.55 -30.09
N LEU A 4 42.35 20.31 -30.11
CA LEU A 4 41.61 20.71 -28.91
C LEU A 4 40.10 20.63 -29.18
N THR A 5 39.60 19.45 -29.57
CA THR A 5 38.15 19.26 -29.81
C THR A 5 37.68 17.80 -29.74
N PHE A 6 38.25 16.96 -28.86
CA PHE A 6 37.80 15.56 -28.70
C PHE A 6 37.72 15.05 -27.25
N PHE A 7 37.67 15.94 -26.26
CA PHE A 7 37.57 15.57 -24.83
C PHE A 7 36.36 16.21 -24.12
N ALA A 8 35.31 16.56 -24.86
CA ALA A 8 34.06 17.11 -24.32
C ALA A 8 32.80 16.38 -24.81
N ALA A 9 32.93 15.20 -25.42
CA ALA A 9 31.82 14.41 -25.96
C ALA A 9 31.69 13.01 -25.34
N ALA A 10 32.43 12.71 -24.27
CA ALA A 10 32.46 11.39 -23.64
C ALA A 10 31.99 11.37 -22.17
N LEU A 11 31.39 12.46 -21.68
CA LEU A 11 30.84 12.56 -20.32
C LEU A 11 29.39 13.07 -20.30
N SER A 12 28.62 12.71 -21.33
CA SER A 12 27.18 13.03 -21.44
C SER A 12 26.32 11.78 -21.65
N ALA A 13 26.90 10.58 -21.50
CA ALA A 13 26.20 9.32 -21.70
C ALA A 13 26.56 8.37 -20.57
N LEU A 14 26.01 8.58 -19.36
CA LEU A 14 25.92 7.54 -18.33
C LEU A 14 24.99 7.93 -17.16
N CYS A 15 23.79 8.41 -17.46
CA CYS A 15 22.66 8.30 -16.53
C CYS A 15 21.45 7.77 -17.32
N ALA A 16 21.57 6.55 -17.84
CA ALA A 16 20.34 5.80 -18.11
C ALA A 16 19.76 5.49 -16.73
N SER A 17 18.57 6.00 -16.42
CA SER A 17 17.83 5.55 -15.24
C SER A 17 17.68 4.03 -15.35
N ALA A 18 17.97 3.32 -14.27
CA ALA A 18 17.82 1.88 -14.23
C ALA A 18 16.32 1.55 -14.18
N ASP A 19 15.90 0.56 -14.95
CA ASP A 19 14.54 0.03 -14.88
C ASP A 19 14.24 -0.42 -13.43
N LEU A 20 13.01 -0.17 -12.97
CA LEU A 20 12.61 -0.46 -11.59
C LEU A 20 12.37 -1.97 -11.41
N PRO A 21 13.11 -2.68 -10.54
CA PRO A 21 12.81 -4.08 -10.25
C PRO A 21 11.54 -4.22 -9.40
N VAL A 22 10.67 -5.14 -9.84
CA VAL A 22 9.45 -5.52 -9.14
C VAL A 22 9.48 -7.01 -8.86
N THR A 23 9.54 -7.38 -7.59
CA THR A 23 9.48 -8.78 -7.14
C THR A 23 8.02 -9.24 -7.07
N LEU A 24 7.73 -10.41 -7.62
CA LEU A 24 6.45 -11.08 -7.53
C LEU A 24 6.54 -12.20 -6.49
N VAL A 25 5.75 -12.08 -5.43
CA VAL A 25 5.71 -13.05 -4.33
C VAL A 25 4.41 -13.83 -4.40
N ASN A 26 4.50 -15.15 -4.50
CA ASN A 26 3.35 -16.04 -4.33
C ASN A 26 3.10 -16.26 -2.83
N ASN A 27 2.16 -15.52 -2.26
CA ASN A 27 1.67 -15.68 -0.89
C ASN A 27 0.25 -16.27 -0.88
N THR A 28 -0.06 -17.15 -1.83
CA THR A 28 -1.38 -17.79 -1.89
C THR A 28 -1.53 -18.90 -0.86
N ASN A 29 -0.53 -19.14 0.00
CA ASN A 29 -0.53 -20.12 1.08
C ASN A 29 -0.87 -21.54 0.59
N GLY A 30 -0.27 -21.94 -0.54
CA GLY A 30 -0.47 -23.26 -1.15
C GLY A 30 -1.76 -23.38 -1.97
N GLN A 31 -2.63 -22.36 -2.01
CA GLN A 31 -3.83 -22.38 -2.83
C GLN A 31 -3.50 -22.47 -4.34
N PHE A 32 -2.39 -21.85 -4.77
CA PHE A 32 -1.90 -21.87 -6.14
C PHE A 32 -0.38 -22.09 -6.18
N ALA A 33 0.06 -23.09 -6.95
CA ALA A 33 1.48 -23.22 -7.28
C ALA A 33 1.90 -22.10 -8.24
N ASP A 34 3.20 -21.80 -8.33
CA ASP A 34 3.68 -20.80 -9.30
C ASP A 34 3.32 -21.16 -10.75
N ASP A 35 3.27 -22.46 -11.08
CA ASP A 35 2.86 -22.98 -12.39
C ASP A 35 1.38 -22.71 -12.73
N ASP A 36 0.58 -22.39 -11.71
CA ASP A 36 -0.85 -22.07 -11.84
C ASP A 36 -1.12 -20.57 -11.91
N ILE A 37 -0.10 -19.72 -11.73
CA ILE A 37 -0.26 -18.27 -11.73
C ILE A 37 0.30 -17.74 -13.04
N TYR A 38 -0.53 -17.00 -13.78
CA TYR A 38 -0.19 -16.42 -15.06
C TYR A 38 -0.16 -14.90 -14.94
N VAL A 39 0.94 -14.30 -15.38
CA VAL A 39 1.15 -12.85 -15.30
C VAL A 39 1.33 -12.30 -16.72
N ALA A 40 0.81 -11.10 -17.00
CA ALA A 40 1.09 -10.32 -18.21
C ALA A 40 1.10 -8.83 -17.86
N ILE A 41 1.94 -8.03 -18.52
CA ILE A 41 1.91 -6.57 -18.41
C ILE A 41 1.63 -5.97 -19.77
N LEU A 42 0.57 -5.18 -19.88
CA LEU A 42 0.15 -4.46 -21.07
C LEU A 42 0.12 -2.95 -20.78
N GLY A 43 0.53 -2.11 -21.72
CA GLY A 43 0.50 -0.67 -21.54
C GLY A 43 0.99 0.07 -22.78
N GLU A 44 1.52 1.27 -22.59
CA GLU A 44 2.04 2.11 -23.66
C GLU A 44 3.48 2.54 -23.41
N GLN A 45 4.25 2.69 -24.48
CA GLN A 45 5.57 3.30 -24.46
C GLN A 45 5.65 4.43 -25.49
N LYS A 46 6.14 5.59 -25.06
CA LYS A 46 6.24 6.79 -25.90
C LYS A 46 7.09 6.50 -27.14
N GLY A 47 6.55 6.80 -28.32
CA GLY A 47 7.20 6.56 -29.61
C GLY A 47 7.13 5.11 -30.12
N VAL A 48 6.64 4.15 -29.32
CA VAL A 48 6.44 2.75 -29.71
C VAL A 48 4.94 2.41 -29.83
N GLY A 49 4.09 2.98 -28.98
CA GLY A 49 2.66 2.70 -28.92
C GLY A 49 2.33 1.62 -27.89
N TYR A 50 1.28 0.82 -28.14
CA TYR A 50 0.86 -0.26 -27.26
C TYR A 50 1.90 -1.38 -27.22
N ILE A 51 2.24 -1.82 -26.01
CA ILE A 51 3.25 -2.84 -25.75
C ILE A 51 2.75 -3.90 -24.78
N TYR A 52 3.46 -5.03 -24.77
CA TYR A 52 3.46 -5.96 -23.67
C TYR A 52 4.90 -6.25 -23.21
N TYR A 53 5.08 -6.61 -21.95
CA TYR A 53 6.38 -7.03 -21.43
C TYR A 53 6.63 -8.51 -21.77
N ASP A 54 7.77 -8.80 -22.40
CA ASP A 54 8.30 -10.15 -22.59
C ASP A 54 8.98 -10.60 -21.29
N MET A 55 8.18 -10.99 -20.31
CA MET A 55 8.65 -11.21 -18.93
C MET A 55 9.66 -12.36 -18.81
N ALA A 56 9.55 -13.39 -19.64
CA ALA A 56 10.53 -14.47 -19.71
C ALA A 56 11.94 -13.98 -20.13
N LYS A 57 12.04 -12.78 -20.73
CA LYS A 57 13.31 -12.15 -21.15
C LYS A 57 13.71 -10.93 -20.32
N SER A 58 12.93 -10.56 -19.31
CA SER A 58 13.23 -9.43 -18.43
C SER A 58 14.22 -9.82 -17.34
N THR A 59 15.49 -10.03 -17.69
CA THR A 59 16.51 -10.55 -16.75
C THR A 59 17.26 -9.47 -15.97
N SER A 60 17.46 -8.30 -16.57
CA SER A 60 18.21 -7.18 -15.96
C SER A 60 17.74 -5.80 -16.41
N ALA A 61 16.71 -5.77 -17.26
CA ALA A 61 16.10 -4.60 -17.87
C ALA A 61 14.71 -4.98 -18.40
N ALA A 62 13.87 -3.98 -18.61
CA ALA A 62 12.58 -4.11 -19.26
C ALA A 62 12.78 -4.59 -20.70
N THR A 63 12.08 -5.66 -21.06
CA THR A 63 11.99 -6.09 -22.46
C THR A 63 10.53 -6.00 -22.88
N VAL A 64 10.24 -5.10 -23.82
CA VAL A 64 8.88 -4.89 -24.33
C VAL A 64 8.78 -5.27 -25.80
N ARG A 65 7.57 -5.64 -26.22
CA ARG A 65 7.22 -5.99 -27.59
C ARG A 65 5.93 -5.27 -28.00
N PRO A 66 5.73 -4.99 -29.31
CA PRO A 66 4.48 -4.40 -29.78
C PRO A 66 3.27 -5.28 -29.44
N LEU A 67 2.20 -4.66 -28.93
CA LEU A 67 0.90 -5.30 -28.74
C LEU A 67 0.01 -4.95 -29.94
N ASN A 68 -0.27 -5.95 -30.78
CA ASN A 68 -1.16 -5.81 -31.94
C ASN A 68 -1.77 -7.17 -32.31
N GLU A 69 -2.61 -7.21 -33.34
CA GLU A 69 -3.36 -8.40 -33.73
C GLU A 69 -2.49 -9.65 -34.01
N SER A 70 -1.20 -9.49 -34.34
CA SER A 70 -0.30 -10.62 -34.59
C SER A 70 -0.04 -11.50 -33.37
N VAL A 71 -0.27 -10.99 -32.15
CA VAL A 71 -0.11 -11.77 -30.92
C VAL A 71 -1.34 -12.59 -30.57
N ASN A 72 -2.45 -12.46 -31.31
CA ASN A 72 -3.70 -13.17 -31.05
C ASN A 72 -3.60 -14.65 -31.50
N THR A 73 -2.82 -15.46 -30.80
CA THR A 73 -2.58 -16.87 -31.12
C THR A 73 -3.15 -17.86 -30.11
N LEU A 74 -3.58 -17.40 -28.93
CA LEU A 74 -4.22 -18.25 -27.91
C LEU A 74 -5.65 -18.59 -28.33
N PRO A 75 -6.02 -19.87 -28.55
CA PRO A 75 -7.39 -20.23 -28.89
C PRO A 75 -8.36 -19.94 -27.74
N GLY A 76 -9.54 -19.43 -28.06
CA GLY A 76 -10.59 -19.18 -27.07
C GLY A 76 -11.99 -19.17 -27.67
N THR A 77 -12.99 -18.90 -26.82
CA THR A 77 -14.40 -18.83 -27.18
C THR A 77 -14.96 -17.46 -26.86
N GLY A 78 -16.02 -17.02 -27.54
CA GLY A 78 -16.68 -15.75 -27.27
C GLY A 78 -16.71 -14.89 -28.54
N PRO A 79 -16.54 -13.56 -28.45
CA PRO A 79 -16.60 -12.69 -29.63
C PRO A 79 -15.43 -12.90 -30.60
N PHE A 80 -14.33 -13.52 -30.16
CA PHE A 80 -13.15 -13.81 -30.98
C PHE A 80 -12.77 -15.29 -30.90
N THR A 81 -12.13 -15.81 -31.95
CA THR A 81 -11.63 -17.20 -31.99
C THR A 81 -10.23 -17.33 -31.41
N THR A 82 -9.48 -16.22 -31.34
CA THR A 82 -8.14 -16.16 -30.74
C THR A 82 -7.94 -14.88 -29.93
N TYR A 83 -7.01 -14.98 -28.98
CA TYR A 83 -6.69 -13.97 -27.98
C TYR A 83 -5.16 -13.84 -27.84
N ALA A 84 -4.71 -12.76 -27.22
CA ALA A 84 -3.29 -12.45 -27.05
C ALA A 84 -2.59 -13.52 -26.22
N ASP A 85 -1.57 -14.16 -26.81
CA ASP A 85 -0.73 -15.14 -26.14
C ASP A 85 0.51 -14.45 -25.53
N VAL A 86 0.25 -13.71 -24.45
CA VAL A 86 1.23 -12.78 -23.83
C VAL A 86 1.44 -13.03 -22.33
N PHE A 87 0.77 -14.05 -21.77
CA PHE A 87 0.91 -14.43 -20.38
C PHE A 87 2.11 -15.35 -20.17
N THR A 88 2.86 -15.13 -19.11
CA THR A 88 3.97 -15.98 -18.64
C THR A 88 3.58 -16.58 -17.30
N LYS A 89 3.85 -17.87 -17.07
CA LYS A 89 3.65 -18.45 -15.75
C LYS A 89 4.62 -17.84 -14.75
N LEU A 90 4.22 -17.72 -13.49
CA LEU A 90 5.08 -17.15 -12.44
C LEU A 90 6.38 -17.94 -12.27
N SER A 91 6.34 -19.26 -12.44
CA SER A 91 7.50 -20.15 -12.41
C SER A 91 8.49 -19.93 -13.56
N ASP A 92 8.01 -19.43 -14.70
CA ASP A 92 8.81 -19.17 -15.89
C ASP A 92 9.43 -17.76 -15.89
N ILE A 93 9.10 -16.91 -14.91
CA ILE A 93 9.67 -15.56 -14.76
C ILE A 93 11.01 -15.67 -14.01
N PRO A 94 12.15 -15.26 -14.62
CA PRO A 94 13.46 -15.36 -14.00
C PRO A 94 13.52 -14.68 -12.63
N GLY A 95 13.79 -15.47 -11.59
CA GLY A 95 13.84 -14.99 -10.21
C GLY A 95 12.54 -14.39 -9.68
N LYS A 96 11.42 -14.53 -10.40
CA LYS A 96 10.15 -13.84 -10.15
C LYS A 96 10.30 -12.32 -10.06
N VAL A 97 11.24 -11.75 -10.80
CA VAL A 97 11.46 -10.29 -10.88
C VAL A 97 11.14 -9.84 -12.29
N VAL A 98 10.38 -8.74 -12.40
CA VAL A 98 10.16 -8.02 -13.66
C VAL A 98 10.74 -6.62 -13.53
N TYR A 99 11.40 -6.13 -14.56
CA TYR A 99 11.96 -4.78 -14.59
C TYR A 99 11.02 -3.86 -15.35
N LEU A 100 10.55 -2.78 -14.73
CA LEU A 100 9.68 -1.78 -15.34
C LEU A 100 10.51 -0.67 -15.97
N GLY A 101 10.24 -0.37 -17.25
CA GLY A 101 10.86 0.74 -17.96
C GLY A 101 9.89 1.91 -18.15
N ASP A 102 10.34 2.95 -18.87
CA ASP A 102 9.57 4.15 -19.19
C ASP A 102 8.27 3.81 -19.95
N THR A 103 7.18 3.64 -19.21
CA THR A 103 5.91 3.09 -19.69
C THR A 103 4.73 3.66 -18.90
N TYR A 104 3.60 3.81 -19.59
CA TYR A 104 2.42 4.55 -19.14
C TYR A 104 1.17 3.71 -19.32
N ALA A 105 0.14 4.00 -18.51
CA ALA A 105 -1.16 3.32 -18.57
C ALA A 105 -1.04 1.78 -18.51
N CYS A 106 -0.10 1.29 -17.70
CA CYS A 106 0.20 -0.13 -17.63
C CYS A 106 -0.75 -0.84 -16.67
N ARG A 107 -1.11 -2.08 -17.04
CA ARG A 107 -1.80 -3.04 -16.19
C ARG A 107 -1.02 -4.35 -16.17
N MET A 108 -0.61 -4.77 -14.97
CA MET A 108 -0.11 -6.10 -14.68
C MET A 108 -1.31 -6.99 -14.33
N PHE A 109 -1.73 -7.83 -15.26
CA PHE A 109 -2.76 -8.84 -15.06
C PHE A 109 -2.17 -10.07 -14.40
N ILE A 110 -2.84 -10.58 -13.37
CA ILE A 110 -2.44 -11.77 -12.61
C ILE A 110 -3.66 -12.68 -12.58
N SER A 111 -3.56 -13.89 -13.12
CA SER A 111 -4.68 -14.83 -13.26
C SER A 111 -4.30 -16.22 -12.77
N PHE A 112 -5.32 -16.99 -12.37
CA PHE A 112 -5.13 -18.26 -11.67
C PHE A 112 -5.70 -19.43 -12.49
N LYS A 113 -4.95 -20.54 -12.57
CA LYS A 113 -5.23 -21.79 -13.30
C LYS A 113 -5.40 -21.65 -14.82
N SER A 114 -5.43 -20.43 -15.35
CA SER A 114 -5.57 -20.10 -16.76
C SER A 114 -5.01 -18.71 -17.00
N PRO A 115 -4.38 -18.44 -18.16
CA PRO A 115 -4.21 -17.07 -18.61
C PRO A 115 -5.57 -16.41 -18.85
N MET A 116 -5.58 -15.09 -18.93
CA MET A 116 -6.76 -14.35 -19.41
C MET A 116 -6.80 -14.35 -20.94
N TYR A 117 -8.01 -14.20 -21.46
CA TYR A 117 -8.33 -14.05 -22.87
C TYR A 117 -8.53 -12.57 -23.19
N LEU A 118 -7.42 -11.87 -23.42
CA LEU A 118 -7.39 -10.46 -23.79
C LEU A 118 -7.24 -10.37 -25.32
N HIS A 119 -8.06 -9.57 -26.01
CA HIS A 119 -7.96 -9.49 -27.46
C HIS A 119 -7.21 -8.22 -27.88
N ALA A 120 -6.06 -8.37 -28.56
CA ALA A 120 -5.26 -7.24 -29.01
C ALA A 120 -5.76 -6.68 -30.35
N PHE A 121 -5.72 -5.36 -30.49
CA PHE A 121 -6.02 -4.63 -31.73
C PHE A 121 -4.80 -3.81 -32.16
N ALA A 122 -4.86 -3.19 -33.35
CA ALA A 122 -3.81 -2.26 -33.79
C ALA A 122 -3.58 -1.10 -32.80
N GLN A 123 -4.63 -0.65 -32.09
CA GLN A 123 -4.57 0.43 -31.11
C GLN A 123 -5.28 0.05 -29.81
N GLY A 124 -4.70 -0.88 -29.07
CA GLY A 124 -5.15 -1.24 -27.73
C GLY A 124 -5.58 -2.70 -27.62
N TYR A 125 -6.38 -3.01 -26.61
CA TYR A 125 -6.90 -4.35 -26.37
C TYR A 125 -8.27 -4.29 -25.68
N ALA A 126 -9.05 -5.35 -25.83
CA ALA A 126 -10.25 -5.60 -25.02
C ALA A 126 -9.87 -6.47 -23.81
N GLY A 127 -10.17 -5.95 -22.62
CA GLY A 127 -10.09 -6.67 -21.35
C GLY A 127 -11.33 -7.54 -21.09
N ALA A 128 -11.50 -7.96 -19.84
CA ALA A 128 -12.67 -8.72 -19.41
C ALA A 128 -13.89 -7.81 -19.19
N ASP A 129 -15.05 -8.22 -19.68
CA ASP A 129 -16.34 -7.62 -19.35
C ASP A 129 -17.04 -8.42 -18.25
N LEU A 130 -16.97 -7.92 -17.01
CA LEU A 130 -17.60 -8.55 -15.84
C LEU A 130 -19.14 -8.57 -15.92
N ASN A 131 -19.76 -7.78 -16.80
CA ASN A 131 -21.21 -7.74 -16.98
C ASN A 131 -21.70 -8.74 -18.03
N ASN A 132 -20.80 -9.30 -18.84
CA ASN A 132 -21.13 -10.29 -19.84
C ASN A 132 -20.83 -11.71 -19.31
N PRO A 133 -21.85 -12.51 -18.95
CA PRO A 133 -21.63 -13.88 -18.46
C PRO A 133 -21.06 -14.83 -19.53
N SER A 134 -21.06 -14.42 -20.81
CA SER A 134 -20.43 -15.15 -21.92
C SER A 134 -19.05 -14.61 -22.28
N ASP A 135 -18.49 -13.67 -21.51
CA ASP A 135 -17.10 -13.23 -21.66
C ASP A 135 -16.17 -14.45 -21.49
N PRO A 136 -15.12 -14.61 -22.32
CA PRO A 136 -14.16 -15.71 -22.18
C PRO A 136 -13.49 -15.77 -20.79
N ASN A 137 -13.41 -14.65 -20.08
CA ASN A 137 -12.84 -14.54 -18.75
C ASN A 137 -13.88 -14.73 -17.63
N ALA A 138 -15.16 -14.94 -17.94
CA ALA A 138 -16.23 -15.05 -16.94
C ALA A 138 -16.03 -16.18 -15.91
N THR A 139 -15.19 -17.16 -16.23
CA THR A 139 -14.86 -18.32 -15.38
C THR A 139 -13.45 -18.27 -14.79
N VAL A 140 -12.64 -17.28 -15.17
CA VAL A 140 -11.22 -17.12 -14.79
C VAL A 140 -11.13 -16.14 -13.64
N ARG A 141 -10.42 -16.49 -12.55
CA ARG A 141 -10.08 -15.52 -11.50
C ARG A 141 -8.87 -14.70 -11.95
N TRP A 142 -8.95 -13.40 -11.77
CA TRP A 142 -7.84 -12.50 -12.06
C TRP A 142 -7.85 -11.27 -11.16
N GLU A 143 -6.68 -10.68 -10.98
CA GLU A 143 -6.44 -9.41 -10.33
C GLU A 143 -5.58 -8.55 -11.23
N LEU A 144 -5.53 -7.26 -10.93
CA LEU A 144 -4.62 -6.35 -11.62
C LEU A 144 -3.92 -5.38 -10.68
N VAL A 145 -2.70 -5.02 -11.09
CA VAL A 145 -1.94 -3.90 -10.53
C VAL A 145 -1.78 -2.87 -11.65
N GLU A 146 -2.17 -1.63 -11.38
CA GLU A 146 -2.06 -0.53 -12.35
C GLU A 146 -0.82 0.28 -12.04
N PHE A 147 -0.11 0.75 -13.08
CA PHE A 147 1.01 1.65 -12.86
C PHE A 147 1.33 2.57 -14.04
N THR A 148 2.11 3.59 -13.73
CA THR A 148 2.90 4.38 -14.68
C THR A 148 4.28 4.57 -14.06
N TYR A 149 5.32 4.18 -14.79
CA TYR A 149 6.71 4.43 -14.40
C TYR A 149 7.34 5.37 -15.41
N ALA A 150 7.71 6.56 -14.93
CA ALA A 150 8.28 7.64 -15.73
C ALA A 150 9.66 8.01 -15.16
N PRO A 151 10.73 7.32 -15.57
CA PRO A 151 12.09 7.65 -15.16
C PRO A 151 12.61 8.96 -15.79
N GLY A 152 13.25 9.81 -14.99
CA GLY A 152 14.02 10.99 -15.36
C GLY A 152 13.35 11.93 -16.37
N SER A 153 14.18 12.46 -17.30
CA SER A 153 13.82 13.49 -18.28
C SER A 153 12.58 13.20 -19.16
N GLY A 154 12.09 11.96 -19.20
CA GLY A 154 10.83 11.58 -19.86
C GLY A 154 9.60 12.25 -19.26
N SER A 155 9.62 12.53 -17.95
CA SER A 155 8.59 13.26 -17.20
C SER A 155 8.82 14.79 -17.16
N GLY A 156 9.93 15.27 -17.72
CA GLY A 156 10.36 16.67 -17.61
C GLY A 156 10.93 17.04 -16.22
N LYS A 157 11.27 16.04 -15.39
CA LYS A 157 11.81 16.22 -14.04
C LYS A 157 13.21 15.58 -13.91
N ASP A 158 13.95 16.03 -12.89
CA ASP A 158 15.31 15.54 -12.57
C ASP A 158 15.31 14.29 -11.67
N TYR A 159 14.17 13.62 -11.54
CA TYR A 159 13.97 12.43 -10.70
C TYR A 159 13.01 11.44 -11.36
N ASP A 160 13.12 10.18 -10.99
CA ASP A 160 12.25 9.11 -11.45
C ASP A 160 10.93 9.13 -10.67
N GLU A 161 9.80 8.80 -11.30
CA GLU A 161 8.51 8.73 -10.64
C GLU A 161 7.77 7.42 -10.94
N ILE A 162 7.11 6.87 -9.93
CA ILE A 162 6.15 5.79 -10.11
C ILE A 162 4.86 6.06 -9.35
N TRP A 163 3.74 5.76 -10.02
CA TRP A 163 2.46 5.50 -9.39
C TRP A 163 2.13 4.04 -9.65
N ILE A 164 1.86 3.28 -8.60
CA ILE A 164 1.51 1.86 -8.69
C ILE A 164 0.45 1.53 -7.63
N ASN A 165 -0.60 0.81 -7.99
CA ASN A 165 -1.73 0.53 -7.10
C ASN A 165 -2.35 -0.85 -7.34
N THR A 166 -2.88 -1.45 -6.28
CA THR A 166 -3.94 -2.46 -6.40
C THR A 166 -5.29 -1.76 -6.60
N THR A 167 -6.34 -2.48 -7.02
CA THR A 167 -7.65 -1.87 -7.24
C THR A 167 -8.84 -2.79 -6.98
N ARG A 168 -9.92 -2.21 -6.46
CA ARG A 168 -11.25 -2.81 -6.24
C ARG A 168 -12.33 -1.96 -6.92
N VAL A 169 -11.96 -1.08 -7.85
CA VAL A 169 -12.90 -0.22 -8.59
C VAL A 169 -13.89 -1.04 -9.43
N ASP A 170 -13.45 -2.20 -9.95
CA ASP A 170 -14.33 -3.10 -10.72
C ASP A 170 -14.80 -4.30 -9.90
N ALA A 171 -13.89 -4.96 -9.19
CA ALA A 171 -14.18 -6.07 -8.29
C ALA A 171 -13.01 -6.38 -7.36
N PHE A 172 -13.31 -7.02 -6.22
CA PHE A 172 -12.36 -7.85 -5.48
C PHE A 172 -12.47 -9.30 -5.98
N GLN A 173 -11.36 -9.90 -6.38
CA GLN A 173 -11.33 -11.31 -6.79
C GLN A 173 -10.39 -12.15 -5.92
N TYR A 174 -9.23 -11.63 -5.53
CA TYR A 174 -8.26 -12.28 -4.65
C TYR A 174 -7.41 -11.24 -3.93
N PRO A 175 -6.98 -11.45 -2.67
CA PRO A 175 -6.14 -10.49 -1.96
C PRO A 175 -4.83 -10.19 -2.70
N MET A 176 -4.44 -8.92 -2.73
CA MET A 176 -3.21 -8.42 -3.33
C MET A 176 -2.51 -7.48 -2.36
N GLY A 177 -1.18 -7.57 -2.31
CA GLY A 177 -0.32 -6.68 -1.53
C GLY A 177 0.67 -5.95 -2.43
N LEU A 178 1.00 -4.72 -2.07
CA LEU A 178 1.94 -3.87 -2.77
C LEU A 178 2.84 -3.12 -1.79
N GLU A 179 4.14 -3.23 -1.99
CA GLU A 179 5.15 -2.48 -1.25
C GLU A 179 6.07 -1.75 -2.23
N LEU A 180 6.46 -0.52 -1.89
CA LEU A 180 7.30 0.34 -2.72
C LEU A 180 8.39 0.98 -1.85
N TRP A 181 9.64 0.92 -2.29
CA TRP A 181 10.79 1.54 -1.62
C TRP A 181 11.42 2.61 -2.50
N SER A 182 11.97 3.65 -1.88
CA SER A 182 12.53 4.81 -2.57
C SER A 182 13.66 5.47 -1.77
N THR A 183 14.54 6.20 -2.47
CA THR A 183 15.55 7.09 -1.86
C THR A 183 15.12 8.56 -1.85
N GLY A 184 13.98 8.88 -2.46
CA GLY A 184 13.37 10.20 -2.51
C GLY A 184 12.28 10.40 -1.45
N HIS A 185 11.30 11.25 -1.77
CA HIS A 185 10.12 11.43 -0.92
C HIS A 185 9.31 10.13 -0.84
N TYR A 186 8.82 9.81 0.37
CA TYR A 186 8.15 8.55 0.74
C TYR A 186 9.05 7.32 0.59
N PRO A 187 10.00 7.10 1.53
CA PRO A 187 11.01 6.05 1.40
C PRO A 187 10.43 4.64 1.40
N TYR A 188 9.21 4.48 1.93
CA TYR A 188 8.48 3.22 1.94
C TYR A 188 6.97 3.43 1.98
N THR A 189 6.23 2.67 1.18
CA THR A 189 4.76 2.59 1.24
C THR A 189 4.31 1.13 1.17
N LYS A 190 3.28 0.78 1.96
CA LYS A 190 2.61 -0.54 1.96
C LYS A 190 1.09 -0.36 1.80
N ARG A 191 0.51 -1.06 0.83
CA ARG A 191 -0.92 -1.04 0.47
C ARG A 191 -1.41 -2.43 0.10
N GLY A 192 -2.71 -2.68 0.26
CA GLY A 192 -3.33 -3.97 -0.08
C GLY A 192 -3.92 -4.71 1.12
N GLU A 193 -4.46 -5.89 0.87
CA GLU A 193 -5.21 -6.67 1.86
C GLU A 193 -4.29 -7.40 2.84
N ASN A 194 -4.64 -7.36 4.13
CA ASN A 194 -3.95 -8.01 5.25
C ASN A 194 -4.50 -9.41 5.57
N VAL A 195 -5.58 -9.82 4.93
CA VAL A 195 -6.32 -11.04 5.28
C VAL A 195 -6.53 -11.95 4.08
N SER A 196 -6.74 -13.23 4.34
CA SER A 196 -6.94 -14.24 3.31
C SER A 196 -8.23 -14.00 2.52
N TYR A 197 -8.31 -14.59 1.31
CA TYR A 197 -9.52 -14.56 0.49
C TYR A 197 -10.74 -15.03 1.27
N LYS A 198 -10.61 -16.16 1.99
CA LYS A 198 -11.69 -16.72 2.79
C LYS A 198 -12.17 -15.73 3.86
N THR A 199 -11.24 -15.07 4.54
CA THR A 199 -11.57 -14.06 5.55
C THR A 199 -12.34 -12.88 4.96
N VAL A 200 -11.96 -12.40 3.77
CA VAL A 200 -12.70 -11.33 3.08
C VAL A 200 -14.12 -11.78 2.76
N ILE A 201 -14.29 -12.97 2.16
CA ILE A 201 -15.62 -13.49 1.78
C ILE A 201 -16.49 -13.76 3.01
N ASP A 202 -15.95 -14.36 4.06
CA ASP A 202 -16.68 -14.62 5.31
C ASP A 202 -17.15 -13.30 5.93
N LYS A 203 -16.26 -12.29 5.99
CA LYS A 203 -16.59 -10.98 6.51
C LYS A 203 -17.68 -10.32 5.66
N TRP A 204 -17.55 -10.34 4.34
CA TRP A 204 -18.56 -9.82 3.40
C TRP A 204 -19.94 -10.43 3.65
N ASN A 205 -20.02 -11.76 3.73
CA ASN A 205 -21.27 -12.47 3.99
C ASN A 205 -21.87 -12.08 5.35
N SER A 206 -21.04 -11.98 6.39
CA SER A 206 -21.49 -11.62 7.74
C SER A 206 -21.98 -10.18 7.87
N THR A 207 -21.40 -9.24 7.12
CA THR A 207 -21.71 -7.80 7.24
C THR A 207 -22.72 -7.33 6.20
N LEU A 208 -22.63 -7.81 4.96
CA LEU A 208 -23.38 -7.29 3.81
C LEU A 208 -24.26 -8.35 3.12
N GLY A 209 -24.12 -9.64 3.45
CA GLY A 209 -24.88 -10.73 2.83
C GLY A 209 -26.40 -10.69 3.03
N ASN A 210 -26.89 -9.90 4.01
CA ASN A 210 -28.32 -9.70 4.26
C ASN A 210 -28.81 -8.29 3.87
N THR A 211 -28.02 -7.55 3.10
CA THR A 211 -28.34 -6.19 2.65
C THR A 211 -28.61 -6.16 1.14
N VAL A 212 -28.88 -4.99 0.59
CA VAL A 212 -28.94 -4.78 -0.88
C VAL A 212 -27.63 -5.16 -1.58
N TYR A 213 -26.49 -5.10 -0.88
CA TYR A 213 -25.18 -5.42 -1.43
C TYR A 213 -24.92 -6.92 -1.59
N LYS A 214 -25.79 -7.81 -1.10
CA LYS A 214 -25.58 -9.27 -1.19
C LYS A 214 -25.29 -9.77 -2.62
N ASP A 215 -25.89 -9.12 -3.62
CA ASP A 215 -25.77 -9.49 -5.04
C ASP A 215 -24.43 -9.06 -5.66
N CYS A 216 -23.60 -8.27 -4.95
CA CYS A 216 -22.21 -8.05 -5.33
C CYS A 216 -21.39 -9.34 -5.27
N LEU A 217 -21.74 -10.28 -4.37
CA LEU A 217 -21.06 -11.58 -4.32
C LEU A 217 -21.51 -12.43 -5.51
N TYR A 218 -20.58 -12.69 -6.43
CA TYR A 218 -20.83 -13.29 -7.73
C TYR A 218 -20.03 -14.58 -7.92
N ASN A 219 -20.71 -15.67 -8.30
CA ASN A 219 -20.16 -17.04 -8.30
C ASN A 219 -20.13 -17.69 -9.70
N LEU A 220 -19.50 -17.08 -10.71
CA LEU A 220 -19.22 -17.75 -12.01
C LEU A 220 -17.77 -18.21 -12.18
N ILE A 221 -16.88 -17.86 -11.25
CA ILE A 221 -15.50 -18.32 -11.30
C ILE A 221 -15.46 -19.82 -11.02
N THR A 222 -15.01 -20.60 -12.01
CA THR A 222 -15.07 -22.07 -11.98
C THR A 222 -13.75 -22.73 -12.37
N LYS A 223 -12.80 -22.01 -12.99
CA LYS A 223 -11.52 -22.60 -13.37
C LYS A 223 -10.63 -22.96 -12.17
N ASP A 224 -10.75 -22.20 -11.07
CA ASP A 224 -9.99 -22.47 -9.85
C ASP A 224 -10.76 -23.17 -8.73
N ASN A 225 -12.11 -23.14 -8.79
CA ASN A 225 -13.02 -23.67 -7.78
C ASN A 225 -12.77 -23.12 -6.35
N VAL A 226 -12.24 -21.90 -6.21
CA VAL A 226 -11.98 -21.28 -4.90
C VAL A 226 -13.24 -20.63 -4.31
N GLY A 227 -14.11 -20.06 -5.15
CA GLY A 227 -15.33 -19.37 -4.73
C GLY A 227 -15.65 -18.15 -5.60
N GLY A 228 -16.52 -17.28 -5.11
CA GLY A 228 -16.95 -16.07 -5.82
C GLY A 228 -15.94 -14.94 -5.89
N ILE A 229 -16.41 -13.83 -6.45
CA ILE A 229 -15.77 -12.51 -6.42
C ILE A 229 -16.78 -11.51 -5.88
N ILE A 230 -16.32 -10.36 -5.39
CA ILE A 230 -17.20 -9.27 -4.96
C ILE A 230 -17.12 -8.18 -6.03
N LYS A 231 -18.16 -8.06 -6.85
CA LYS A 231 -18.27 -7.01 -7.88
C LYS A 231 -18.55 -5.66 -7.25
N GLN A 232 -18.01 -4.60 -7.82
CA GLN A 232 -18.36 -3.25 -7.43
C GLN A 232 -19.86 -2.99 -7.73
N PRO A 233 -20.59 -2.26 -6.86
CA PRO A 233 -22.04 -2.09 -6.97
C PRO A 233 -22.60 -1.61 -8.32
N SER A 234 -21.91 -0.76 -9.06
CA SER A 234 -22.33 -0.28 -10.38
C SER A 234 -22.32 -1.37 -11.45
N LYS A 235 -21.57 -2.45 -11.23
CA LYS A 235 -21.55 -3.65 -12.09
C LYS A 235 -22.71 -4.60 -11.76
N VAL A 236 -23.56 -4.27 -10.79
CA VAL A 236 -24.65 -5.11 -10.30
C VAL A 236 -25.98 -4.41 -10.56
N LYS A 237 -26.72 -4.91 -11.55
CA LYS A 237 -27.99 -4.30 -11.97
C LYS A 237 -28.98 -4.15 -10.80
N SER A 238 -29.10 -5.15 -9.94
CA SER A 238 -30.03 -5.10 -8.81
C SER A 238 -29.70 -4.01 -7.80
N ILE A 239 -28.44 -3.56 -7.69
CA ILE A 239 -28.06 -2.45 -6.82
C ILE A 239 -28.27 -1.11 -7.53
N LYS A 240 -27.94 -1.03 -8.82
CA LYS A 240 -28.25 0.17 -9.62
C LYS A 240 -29.73 0.53 -9.59
N ASP A 241 -30.59 -0.48 -9.73
CA ASP A 241 -32.05 -0.28 -9.67
C ASP A 241 -32.56 0.18 -8.29
N GLN A 242 -31.76 0.05 -7.21
CA GLN A 242 -32.17 0.46 -5.85
C GLN A 242 -31.99 1.96 -5.60
N ASN A 243 -31.19 2.66 -6.43
CA ASN A 243 -31.01 4.11 -6.30
C ASN A 243 -30.59 4.54 -4.87
N VAL A 244 -29.63 3.80 -4.29
CA VAL A 244 -29.28 3.88 -2.85
C VAL A 244 -28.80 5.26 -2.38
N PHE A 245 -28.43 6.16 -3.30
CA PHE A 245 -28.00 7.52 -2.98
C PHE A 245 -29.05 8.60 -3.26
N ASP A 246 -30.17 8.30 -3.93
CA ASP A 246 -31.10 9.32 -4.44
C ASP A 246 -31.65 10.22 -3.34
N ASP A 247 -32.10 9.66 -2.22
CA ASP A 247 -32.62 10.44 -1.08
C ASP A 247 -31.56 11.35 -0.47
N TYR A 248 -30.32 10.87 -0.40
CA TYR A 248 -29.19 11.65 0.10
C TYR A 248 -28.84 12.79 -0.85
N ILE A 249 -28.72 12.52 -2.15
CA ILE A 249 -28.47 13.52 -3.19
C ILE A 249 -29.58 14.58 -3.17
N ASN A 250 -30.84 14.16 -3.17
CA ASN A 250 -32.00 15.05 -3.14
C ASN A 250 -31.99 15.95 -1.91
N LYS A 251 -31.65 15.41 -0.73
CA LYS A 251 -31.51 16.20 0.50
C LYS A 251 -30.45 17.30 0.34
N ILE A 252 -29.26 16.93 -0.14
CA ILE A 252 -28.15 17.88 -0.31
C ILE A 252 -28.49 18.96 -1.32
N TRP A 253 -29.01 18.59 -2.49
CA TRP A 253 -29.39 19.55 -3.52
C TRP A 253 -30.50 20.50 -3.07
N THR A 254 -31.53 19.97 -2.39
CA THR A 254 -32.64 20.78 -1.86
C THR A 254 -32.18 21.74 -0.76
N TYR A 255 -31.29 21.29 0.13
CA TYR A 255 -30.78 22.16 1.18
C TYR A 255 -29.97 23.31 0.60
N PHE A 256 -29.00 23.01 -0.27
CA PHE A 256 -28.10 24.00 -0.86
C PHE A 256 -28.72 24.82 -1.99
N SER A 257 -29.97 24.59 -2.39
CA SER A 257 -30.68 25.54 -3.27
C SER A 257 -31.07 26.83 -2.54
N ASN A 258 -31.12 26.81 -1.21
CA ASN A 258 -31.50 27.95 -0.37
C ASN A 258 -30.43 28.34 0.66
N HIS A 259 -29.36 27.56 0.77
CA HIS A 259 -28.29 27.76 1.75
C HIS A 259 -26.92 27.74 1.06
N THR A 260 -25.97 28.50 1.60
CA THR A 260 -24.59 28.51 1.10
C THR A 260 -23.83 27.35 1.74
N ALA A 261 -23.26 26.47 0.92
CA ALA A 261 -22.24 25.51 1.31
C ALA A 261 -20.95 26.22 1.67
N ASN A 262 -20.26 25.69 2.68
CA ASN A 262 -18.96 26.15 3.13
C ASN A 262 -18.10 24.91 3.43
N ILE A 263 -17.21 24.55 2.52
CA ILE A 263 -16.57 23.24 2.49
C ILE A 263 -15.06 23.44 2.45
N ASP A 264 -14.34 22.76 3.34
CA ASP A 264 -12.89 22.59 3.23
C ASP A 264 -12.58 21.27 2.51
N MET A 265 -11.87 21.39 1.38
CA MET A 265 -11.47 20.31 0.48
C MET A 265 -9.95 20.04 0.56
N GLY A 266 -9.30 20.44 1.67
CA GLY A 266 -7.90 20.14 1.93
C GLY A 266 -6.96 20.89 0.98
N LEU A 267 -6.23 20.17 0.13
CA LEU A 267 -5.30 20.78 -0.82
C LEU A 267 -5.98 21.74 -1.81
N LEU A 268 -7.27 21.50 -2.12
CA LEU A 268 -8.05 22.42 -2.97
C LEU A 268 -8.51 23.67 -2.22
N GLY A 269 -8.42 23.68 -0.89
CA GLY A 269 -8.78 24.78 0.00
C GLY A 269 -10.28 24.85 0.33
N ARG A 270 -10.72 26.03 0.80
CA ARG A 270 -12.10 26.29 1.19
C ARG A 270 -12.93 26.82 0.03
N TRP A 271 -14.05 26.16 -0.24
CA TRP A 271 -14.99 26.49 -1.31
C TRP A 271 -16.35 26.85 -0.73
N THR A 272 -16.98 27.88 -1.31
CA THR A 272 -18.32 28.32 -0.93
C THR A 272 -19.22 28.39 -2.13
N GLY A 273 -20.49 28.02 -1.99
CA GLY A 273 -21.36 27.91 -3.15
C GLY A 273 -22.77 27.50 -2.81
N LYS A 274 -23.60 27.31 -3.84
CA LYS A 274 -24.98 26.86 -3.67
C LYS A 274 -25.47 26.21 -4.97
N VAL A 275 -26.66 25.64 -4.92
CA VAL A 275 -27.36 25.16 -6.11
C VAL A 275 -28.07 26.33 -6.80
N GLU A 276 -27.78 26.52 -8.09
CA GLU A 276 -28.37 27.52 -8.99
C GLU A 276 -29.05 26.81 -10.17
N GLY A 277 -30.38 26.74 -10.14
CA GLY A 277 -31.12 25.85 -11.04
C GLY A 277 -30.81 24.39 -10.73
N GLU A 278 -30.25 23.67 -11.69
CA GLU A 278 -29.79 22.28 -11.51
C GLU A 278 -28.30 22.18 -11.13
N LYS A 279 -27.55 23.28 -11.24
CA LYS A 279 -26.09 23.29 -11.10
C LYS A 279 -25.69 23.57 -9.66
N PHE A 280 -24.71 22.85 -9.14
CA PHE A 280 -24.02 23.30 -7.94
C PHE A 280 -22.85 24.19 -8.36
N VAL A 281 -22.90 25.47 -8.01
CA VAL A 281 -21.87 26.46 -8.36
C VAL A 281 -21.07 26.79 -7.11
N LEU A 282 -19.76 26.54 -7.15
CA LEU A 282 -18.83 26.85 -6.06
C LEU A 282 -17.77 27.84 -6.50
N THR A 283 -17.38 28.71 -5.59
CA THR A 283 -16.26 29.65 -5.72
C THR A 283 -15.22 29.35 -4.65
N CYS A 284 -13.97 29.26 -5.07
CA CYS A 284 -12.82 29.12 -4.18
C CYS A 284 -12.72 30.36 -3.29
N ALA A 285 -12.96 30.21 -1.99
CA ALA A 285 -12.82 31.28 -1.02
C ALA A 285 -11.37 31.40 -0.54
N GLU A 286 -10.71 30.25 -0.32
CA GLU A 286 -9.32 30.13 0.08
C GLU A 286 -8.73 28.95 -0.68
N GLY A 287 -7.61 29.10 -1.39
CA GLY A 287 -7.07 28.01 -2.20
C GLY A 287 -5.56 28.09 -2.39
N HIS A 288 -4.93 26.93 -2.36
CA HIS A 288 -3.51 26.76 -2.68
C HIS A 288 -3.32 26.24 -4.11
N TYR A 289 -4.13 25.26 -4.51
CA TYR A 289 -4.11 24.66 -5.85
C TYR A 289 -4.80 25.56 -6.89
N TRP A 290 -5.99 26.08 -6.57
CA TRP A 290 -6.73 27.04 -7.39
C TRP A 290 -6.76 28.41 -6.73
N GLN A 291 -6.71 29.48 -7.53
CA GLN A 291 -6.71 30.85 -7.00
C GLN A 291 -8.07 31.17 -6.36
N PRO A 292 -8.11 31.93 -5.25
CA PRO A 292 -9.35 32.49 -4.72
C PRO A 292 -10.14 33.23 -5.82
N GLY A 293 -11.46 33.01 -5.87
CA GLY A 293 -12.34 33.50 -6.94
C GLY A 293 -12.51 32.55 -8.12
N SER A 294 -11.73 31.45 -8.20
CA SER A 294 -11.94 30.40 -9.20
C SER A 294 -13.32 29.77 -9.01
N VAL A 295 -14.01 29.46 -10.12
CA VAL A 295 -15.36 28.89 -10.11
C VAL A 295 -15.32 27.45 -10.62
N ALA A 296 -16.01 26.56 -9.91
CA ALA A 296 -16.21 25.16 -10.25
C ALA A 296 -17.71 24.84 -10.28
N THR A 297 -18.11 23.89 -11.12
CA THR A 297 -19.50 23.44 -11.19
C THR A 297 -19.65 21.92 -11.11
N ILE A 298 -20.74 21.48 -10.48
CA ILE A 298 -21.39 20.21 -10.82
C ILE A 298 -22.58 20.57 -11.71
N ASP A 299 -22.53 20.18 -12.99
CA ASP A 299 -23.38 20.76 -14.05
C ASP A 299 -24.84 20.30 -14.04
N ALA A 300 -25.17 19.29 -13.25
CA ALA A 300 -26.53 18.86 -12.95
C ALA A 300 -26.54 18.09 -11.61
N LYS A 301 -27.73 17.79 -11.10
CA LYS A 301 -27.87 16.86 -9.97
C LYS A 301 -27.39 15.45 -10.38
N PRO A 302 -26.46 14.82 -9.65
CA PRO A 302 -26.01 13.47 -9.94
C PRO A 302 -27.11 12.45 -9.67
N ASP A 303 -26.97 11.26 -10.23
CA ASP A 303 -27.72 10.09 -9.77
C ASP A 303 -26.84 9.11 -8.97
N THR A 304 -27.43 7.99 -8.57
CA THR A 304 -26.72 6.94 -7.83
C THR A 304 -25.56 6.33 -8.63
N GLU A 305 -25.68 6.19 -9.95
CA GLU A 305 -24.62 5.61 -10.79
C GLU A 305 -23.46 6.59 -10.96
N ASP A 306 -23.74 7.88 -11.16
CA ASP A 306 -22.75 8.96 -11.15
C ASP A 306 -21.92 8.94 -9.86
N VAL A 307 -22.57 8.85 -8.69
CA VAL A 307 -21.89 8.78 -7.39
C VAL A 307 -21.00 7.54 -7.31
N ILE A 308 -21.53 6.35 -7.61
CA ILE A 308 -20.80 5.09 -7.40
C ILE A 308 -19.62 4.97 -8.38
N GLU A 309 -19.74 5.45 -9.61
CA GLU A 309 -18.71 5.34 -10.64
C GLU A 309 -17.75 6.53 -10.68
N GLY A 310 -18.12 7.68 -10.08
CA GLY A 310 -17.43 8.95 -10.30
C GLY A 310 -17.45 9.34 -11.78
N ALA A 311 -18.59 9.09 -12.43
CA ALA A 311 -18.80 9.31 -13.86
C ALA A 311 -19.81 10.44 -14.10
N GLY A 312 -20.22 10.60 -15.35
CA GLY A 312 -21.24 11.58 -15.76
C GLY A 312 -20.92 12.99 -15.26
N VAL A 313 -21.79 13.53 -14.40
CA VAL A 313 -21.64 14.90 -13.87
C VAL A 313 -20.42 15.10 -12.97
N PHE A 314 -19.81 14.02 -12.49
CA PHE A 314 -18.58 14.07 -11.71
C PHE A 314 -17.29 13.93 -12.54
N ALA A 315 -17.40 13.83 -13.87
CA ALA A 315 -16.26 13.73 -14.76
C ALA A 315 -16.35 14.68 -15.98
N SER A 316 -17.12 15.77 -15.87
CA SER A 316 -17.46 16.65 -16.99
C SER A 316 -16.94 18.09 -16.81
N GLY A 317 -16.84 18.83 -17.92
CA GLY A 317 -16.50 20.25 -17.89
C GLY A 317 -15.00 20.53 -17.75
N SER A 318 -14.66 21.65 -17.12
CA SER A 318 -13.29 22.16 -16.98
C SER A 318 -12.46 21.38 -15.96
N ASP A 319 -11.13 21.49 -16.04
CA ASP A 319 -10.23 20.83 -15.08
C ASP A 319 -10.47 21.28 -13.63
N ILE A 320 -10.78 22.58 -13.42
CA ILE A 320 -11.19 23.10 -12.10
C ILE A 320 -12.44 22.34 -11.61
N SER A 321 -13.44 22.22 -12.47
CA SER A 321 -14.69 21.54 -12.12
C SER A 321 -14.44 20.06 -11.82
N LYS A 322 -13.62 19.36 -12.62
CA LYS A 322 -13.26 17.96 -12.38
C LYS A 322 -12.54 17.74 -11.04
N THR A 323 -11.65 18.65 -10.63
CA THR A 323 -11.01 18.54 -9.30
C THR A 323 -11.99 18.72 -8.14
N VAL A 324 -13.00 19.59 -8.27
CA VAL A 324 -14.04 19.76 -7.24
C VAL A 324 -15.05 18.61 -7.29
N GLN A 325 -15.39 18.14 -8.50
CA GLN A 325 -16.28 17.01 -8.73
C GLN A 325 -15.73 15.72 -8.10
N SER A 326 -14.42 15.47 -8.17
CA SER A 326 -13.81 14.30 -7.51
C SER A 326 -14.00 14.35 -5.99
N MET A 327 -13.87 15.53 -5.37
CA MET A 327 -14.13 15.72 -3.93
C MET A 327 -15.59 15.49 -3.58
N PHE A 328 -16.53 15.94 -4.40
CA PHE A 328 -17.96 15.67 -4.21
C PHE A 328 -18.28 14.18 -4.34
N CYS A 329 -17.75 13.52 -5.35
CA CYS A 329 -17.90 12.08 -5.55
C CYS A 329 -17.38 11.30 -4.34
N ALA A 330 -16.18 11.63 -3.85
CA ALA A 330 -15.60 11.01 -2.67
C ALA A 330 -16.43 11.28 -1.41
N ALA A 331 -16.88 12.52 -1.20
CA ALA A 331 -17.69 12.88 -0.05
C ALA A 331 -19.07 12.18 -0.05
N PHE A 332 -19.68 11.94 -1.21
CA PHE A 332 -20.89 11.13 -1.32
C PHE A 332 -20.62 9.66 -1.00
N ASN A 333 -19.61 9.04 -1.63
CA ASN A 333 -19.24 7.65 -1.35
C ASN A 333 -18.92 7.41 0.13
N ARG A 334 -18.31 8.40 0.80
CA ARG A 334 -17.96 8.36 2.22
C ARG A 334 -19.07 8.86 3.15
N GLY A 335 -20.20 9.33 2.63
CA GLY A 335 -21.30 9.87 3.44
C GLY A 335 -20.88 11.07 4.29
N MET A 336 -20.16 12.03 3.71
CA MET A 336 -19.53 13.17 4.40
C MET A 336 -20.22 14.51 4.13
N ILE A 337 -21.02 14.64 3.07
CA ILE A 337 -21.77 15.89 2.83
C ILE A 337 -22.89 16.02 3.86
N ARG A 338 -23.00 17.16 4.54
CA ARG A 338 -24.04 17.49 5.53
C ARG A 338 -24.92 18.62 5.01
N ALA A 339 -26.20 18.60 5.38
CA ALA A 339 -27.14 19.67 5.09
C ALA A 339 -26.99 20.82 6.12
N THR A 340 -25.85 21.50 6.09
CA THR A 340 -25.51 22.64 6.97
C THR A 340 -24.72 23.71 6.21
N SER A 341 -24.80 24.96 6.69
CA SER A 341 -23.96 26.08 6.23
C SER A 341 -22.72 26.31 7.09
N ASP A 342 -22.59 25.58 8.19
CA ASP A 342 -21.34 25.54 8.96
C ASP A 342 -20.19 25.00 8.09
N LEU A 343 -18.96 25.32 8.47
CA LEU A 343 -17.79 24.77 7.78
C LEU A 343 -17.78 23.25 7.90
N GLN A 344 -17.78 22.58 6.75
CA GLN A 344 -17.65 21.13 6.65
C GLN A 344 -16.24 20.79 6.18
N ASP A 345 -15.44 20.23 7.09
CA ASP A 345 -14.14 19.66 6.74
C ASP A 345 -14.34 18.25 6.17
N TRP A 346 -13.99 18.06 4.90
CA TRP A 346 -14.08 16.78 4.19
C TRP A 346 -12.80 15.96 4.26
N ASN A 347 -11.87 16.28 5.15
CA ASN A 347 -10.83 15.35 5.57
C ASN A 347 -11.48 14.10 6.20
N PRO A 348 -11.24 12.87 5.68
CA PRO A 348 -11.81 11.64 6.20
C PRO A 348 -11.59 11.41 7.71
N ASP A 349 -10.46 11.92 8.23
CA ASP A 349 -10.08 11.84 9.65
C ASP A 349 -10.52 13.06 10.47
N GLY A 350 -11.11 14.06 9.82
CA GLY A 350 -11.58 15.31 10.40
C GLY A 350 -12.89 15.18 11.19
N PRO A 351 -13.52 16.30 11.57
CA PRO A 351 -14.75 16.30 12.35
C PRO A 351 -15.94 15.68 11.59
N THR A 352 -15.98 15.81 10.26
CA THR A 352 -17.01 15.18 9.42
C THR A 352 -16.54 13.79 8.98
N LYS A 353 -16.31 12.88 9.92
CA LYS A 353 -15.67 11.58 9.66
C LYS A 353 -16.32 10.79 8.53
N ALA A 354 -15.50 10.16 7.69
CA ALA A 354 -15.95 9.20 6.70
C ALA A 354 -16.78 8.08 7.35
N PHE A 355 -17.82 7.61 6.65
CA PHE A 355 -18.69 6.50 7.03
C PHE A 355 -19.45 6.65 8.36
N SER A 356 -19.51 7.86 8.92
CA SER A 356 -20.14 8.16 10.22
C SER A 356 -21.52 8.82 10.11
N GLY A 357 -22.01 9.06 8.89
CA GLY A 357 -23.25 9.80 8.62
C GLY A 357 -24.55 9.06 8.98
N GLY A 358 -24.48 7.78 9.33
CA GLY A 358 -25.63 6.95 9.67
C GLY A 358 -26.64 6.85 8.53
N THR A 359 -27.91 6.65 8.87
CA THR A 359 -29.01 6.61 7.87
C THR A 359 -29.34 7.99 7.31
N GLU A 360 -28.94 9.06 7.99
CA GLU A 360 -29.24 10.43 7.55
C GLU A 360 -28.38 10.86 6.36
N TYR A 361 -27.12 10.42 6.34
CA TYR A 361 -26.12 10.68 5.30
C TYR A 361 -25.42 9.36 4.95
N PRO A 362 -26.10 8.46 4.22
CA PRO A 362 -25.59 7.13 3.93
C PRO A 362 -24.30 7.18 3.12
N CYS A 363 -23.54 6.09 3.18
CA CYS A 363 -22.29 5.91 2.44
C CYS A 363 -22.35 4.68 1.55
N ASN A 364 -21.35 4.49 0.70
CA ASN A 364 -21.19 3.30 -0.11
C ASN A 364 -20.63 2.18 0.80
N GLU A 365 -21.48 1.25 1.22
CA GLU A 365 -21.05 0.20 2.16
C GLU A 365 -20.01 -0.77 1.55
N TYR A 366 -19.95 -0.89 0.22
CA TYR A 366 -18.84 -1.60 -0.46
C TYR A 366 -17.50 -0.89 -0.23
N VAL A 367 -17.47 0.43 -0.38
CA VAL A 367 -16.26 1.25 -0.17
C VAL A 367 -15.84 1.18 1.29
N LYS A 368 -16.78 1.42 2.22
CA LYS A 368 -16.54 1.28 3.66
C LYS A 368 -16.00 -0.09 4.05
N PHE A 369 -16.51 -1.17 3.44
CA PHE A 369 -16.04 -2.52 3.70
C PHE A 369 -14.56 -2.70 3.40
N PHE A 370 -14.08 -2.22 2.24
CA PHE A 370 -12.68 -2.35 1.88
C PHE A 370 -11.77 -1.35 2.60
N HIS A 371 -12.29 -0.21 3.07
CA HIS A 371 -11.54 0.71 3.95
C HIS A 371 -11.39 0.20 5.39
N ASP A 372 -12.05 -0.90 5.75
CA ASP A 372 -11.88 -1.47 7.09
C ASP A 372 -10.40 -1.85 7.29
N PRO A 373 -9.71 -1.28 8.31
CA PRO A 373 -8.28 -1.55 8.55
C PRO A 373 -7.98 -3.02 8.89
N SER A 374 -9.00 -3.79 9.30
CA SER A 374 -8.87 -5.24 9.49
C SER A 374 -8.84 -6.01 8.17
N ILE A 375 -9.19 -5.38 7.03
CA ILE A 375 -9.09 -5.95 5.69
C ILE A 375 -7.90 -5.34 4.96
N SER A 376 -7.77 -4.03 4.92
CA SER A 376 -6.77 -3.31 4.11
C SER A 376 -5.74 -2.58 4.97
N SER A 377 -4.47 -2.64 4.57
CA SER A 377 -3.37 -1.97 5.27
C SER A 377 -3.64 -0.47 5.46
N GLY A 378 -3.75 -0.03 6.71
CA GLY A 378 -4.06 1.36 7.08
C GLY A 378 -5.43 1.85 6.62
N GLY A 379 -6.36 0.94 6.26
CA GLY A 379 -7.64 1.29 5.66
C GLY A 379 -7.51 1.91 4.27
N LYS A 380 -6.36 1.76 3.60
CA LYS A 380 -6.08 2.35 2.29
C LYS A 380 -6.43 1.37 1.18
N THR A 381 -7.43 1.70 0.36
CA THR A 381 -7.95 0.83 -0.70
C THR A 381 -8.44 1.67 -1.88
N TYR A 382 -8.47 1.11 -3.08
CA TYR A 382 -9.00 1.80 -4.26
C TYR A 382 -10.36 1.19 -4.63
N ALA A 383 -11.42 1.52 -3.89
CA ALA A 383 -12.74 0.88 -4.03
C ALA A 383 -13.72 1.64 -4.94
N PHE A 384 -13.39 2.88 -5.31
CA PHE A 384 -14.08 3.69 -6.32
C PHE A 384 -13.09 4.65 -7.01
N SER A 385 -13.50 5.30 -8.09
CA SER A 385 -12.60 6.03 -9.00
C SER A 385 -11.83 7.22 -8.39
N TYR A 386 -12.38 7.86 -7.34
CA TYR A 386 -11.77 9.03 -6.68
C TYR A 386 -11.38 8.75 -5.22
N ASP A 387 -11.01 7.51 -4.92
CA ASP A 387 -10.59 7.11 -3.58
C ASP A 387 -9.23 7.72 -3.17
N ASP A 388 -8.45 8.18 -4.15
CA ASP A 388 -7.18 8.88 -3.97
C ASP A 388 -7.32 10.25 -3.32
N THR A 389 -8.53 10.82 -3.29
CA THR A 389 -8.81 12.04 -2.52
C THR A 389 -8.41 11.86 -1.05
N TYR A 390 -7.59 12.79 -0.53
CA TYR A 390 -6.95 12.69 0.78
C TYR A 390 -6.10 11.42 0.98
N ASP A 391 -5.44 10.93 -0.08
CA ASP A 391 -4.53 9.77 -0.02
C ASP A 391 -5.20 8.53 0.60
N GLN A 392 -6.48 8.27 0.34
CA GLN A 392 -7.16 7.10 0.90
C GLN A 392 -7.08 5.86 -0.01
N SER A 393 -6.55 6.01 -1.23
CA SER A 393 -6.42 4.91 -2.17
C SER A 393 -5.33 3.89 -1.80
N ALA A 394 -5.34 2.75 -2.50
CA ALA A 394 -4.23 1.78 -2.47
C ALA A 394 -3.00 2.21 -3.30
N THR A 395 -2.89 3.48 -3.67
CA THR A 395 -1.77 3.98 -4.48
C THR A 395 -0.51 4.10 -3.65
N CYS A 396 0.56 3.50 -4.15
CA CYS A 396 1.93 3.78 -3.76
C CYS A 396 2.51 4.77 -4.76
N TYR A 397 2.91 5.94 -4.29
CA TYR A 397 3.69 6.91 -5.05
C TYR A 397 5.08 7.04 -4.44
N ALA A 398 6.10 7.13 -5.29
CA ALA A 398 7.42 7.53 -4.85
C ALA A 398 8.23 8.22 -5.95
N ASN A 399 9.14 9.08 -5.50
CA ASN A 399 10.21 9.64 -6.34
C ASN A 399 11.48 8.83 -6.15
N ASN A 400 12.29 8.63 -7.19
CA ASN A 400 13.47 7.77 -7.14
C ASN A 400 13.18 6.38 -6.52
N PRO A 401 12.19 5.65 -7.06
CA PRO A 401 11.88 4.31 -6.58
C PRO A 401 13.08 3.38 -6.80
N THR A 402 13.31 2.48 -5.86
CA THR A 402 14.46 1.54 -5.90
C THR A 402 14.03 0.10 -6.12
N ARG A 403 12.85 -0.28 -5.63
CA ARG A 403 12.21 -1.57 -5.87
C ARG A 403 10.74 -1.52 -5.47
N ALA A 404 9.94 -2.43 -6.03
CA ALA A 404 8.61 -2.73 -5.53
C ALA A 404 8.44 -4.25 -5.30
N THR A 405 7.40 -4.61 -4.56
CA THR A 405 6.99 -6.01 -4.37
C THR A 405 5.48 -6.12 -4.52
N VAL A 406 5.05 -7.00 -5.42
CA VAL A 406 3.64 -7.39 -5.57
C VAL A 406 3.48 -8.75 -4.90
N THR A 407 2.64 -8.81 -3.88
CA THR A 407 2.36 -10.02 -3.09
C THR A 407 0.99 -10.58 -3.49
N ILE A 408 1.01 -11.68 -4.22
CA ILE A 408 -0.18 -12.38 -4.73
C ILE A 408 -0.75 -13.21 -3.58
N GLY A 409 -1.96 -12.89 -3.10
CA GLY A 409 -2.52 -13.43 -1.85
C GLY A 409 -2.47 -12.46 -0.68
N GLY A 410 -2.02 -11.21 -0.88
CA GLY A 410 -2.01 -10.19 0.16
C GLY A 410 -0.99 -10.47 1.26
N PHE A 411 -1.09 -9.74 2.37
CA PHE A 411 -0.17 -9.85 3.51
C PHE A 411 -0.67 -10.79 4.61
N SER A 412 -1.63 -11.67 4.32
CA SER A 412 -2.08 -12.62 5.32
C SER A 412 -0.98 -13.62 5.63
N ASP A 413 -0.55 -13.66 6.89
CA ASP A 413 0.34 -14.71 7.38
C ASP A 413 -0.34 -16.07 7.24
N SER A 414 0.43 -17.05 6.77
CA SER A 414 -0.02 -18.41 6.56
C SER A 414 -0.43 -19.08 7.87
N ASN A 415 -1.61 -19.69 7.92
CA ASN A 415 -1.83 -20.89 8.71
C ASN A 415 -2.08 -22.06 7.75
N PRO A 416 -1.05 -22.80 7.32
CA PRO A 416 -1.21 -24.07 6.64
C PRO A 416 -1.15 -25.21 7.67
N ASP A 417 -2.15 -26.09 7.63
CA ASP A 417 -2.12 -27.42 8.24
C ASP A 417 -0.86 -28.18 7.75
N PRO A 418 -0.10 -28.87 8.61
CA PRO A 418 1.27 -29.27 8.31
C PRO A 418 1.29 -30.56 7.47
N GLY A 419 1.71 -30.44 6.21
CA GLY A 419 1.77 -31.55 5.26
C GLY A 419 3.02 -31.52 4.39
N THR A 420 4.14 -31.95 4.98
CA THR A 420 5.36 -32.50 4.36
C THR A 420 6.02 -31.72 3.22
N ASP A 421 6.96 -30.84 3.58
CA ASP A 421 8.16 -30.54 2.78
C ASP A 421 9.37 -31.22 3.47
N PRO A 422 10.33 -31.84 2.75
CA PRO A 422 11.45 -32.54 3.35
C PRO A 422 12.59 -31.59 3.71
N ASP A 423 12.91 -31.59 5.00
CA ASP A 423 14.19 -31.23 5.64
C ASP A 423 14.46 -29.74 5.92
N PRO A 424 15.15 -29.41 7.04
CA PRO A 424 14.53 -28.68 8.13
C PRO A 424 15.30 -27.39 8.39
N ASP A 425 14.58 -26.29 8.60
CA ASP A 425 15.19 -25.11 9.21
C ASP A 425 15.29 -25.34 10.74
N PRO A 426 16.49 -25.46 11.33
CA PRO A 426 16.66 -25.65 12.75
C PRO A 426 17.02 -24.28 13.36
N ASN A 427 16.04 -23.37 13.45
CA ASN A 427 15.61 -22.76 14.71
C ASN A 427 14.59 -21.63 14.42
N PRO A 428 13.29 -21.94 14.46
CA PRO A 428 12.21 -20.95 14.42
C PRO A 428 11.98 -20.33 15.81
N GLY A 429 11.75 -19.02 15.87
CA GLY A 429 11.23 -18.33 17.07
C GLY A 429 11.68 -16.87 17.14
N THR A 430 10.84 -15.86 17.35
CA THR A 430 9.41 -15.79 17.67
C THR A 430 8.93 -14.37 17.33
N ASP A 431 7.98 -14.21 16.43
CA ASP A 431 7.25 -12.94 16.24
C ASP A 431 5.74 -13.22 16.38
N PRO A 432 5.13 -12.86 17.53
CA PRO A 432 3.68 -12.78 17.65
C PRO A 432 3.21 -11.36 18.04
N ASP A 433 2.09 -10.96 17.44
CA ASP A 433 1.14 -9.94 17.92
C ASP A 433 1.45 -8.44 17.69
N ASN A 434 1.37 -7.98 16.44
CA ASN A 434 1.34 -6.55 16.11
C ASN A 434 0.02 -5.84 16.51
N ASN A 435 -0.88 -6.50 17.25
CA ASN A 435 -2.10 -5.89 17.83
C ASN A 435 -2.00 -5.71 19.36
N GLN A 436 -0.83 -5.97 19.94
CA GLN A 436 -0.57 -5.77 21.37
C GLN A 436 0.53 -4.73 21.64
N SER A 437 1.14 -4.14 20.61
CA SER A 437 2.21 -3.14 20.79
C SER A 437 1.70 -1.69 20.74
N LEU A 438 2.25 -0.83 21.60
CA LEU A 438 2.07 0.63 21.56
C LEU A 438 3.35 1.26 21.03
N GLU A 439 3.26 2.02 19.92
CA GLU A 439 4.38 2.80 19.39
C GLU A 439 4.05 4.30 19.41
N LYS A 440 5.00 5.11 19.88
CA LYS A 440 4.93 6.58 19.94
C LYS A 440 6.15 7.17 19.27
N ASN A 441 5.91 8.06 18.31
CA ASN A 441 6.94 8.86 17.65
C ASN A 441 6.92 10.27 18.22
N PHE A 442 8.11 10.83 18.41
CA PHE A 442 8.34 12.12 19.03
C PHE A 442 9.27 12.98 18.16
N SER A 443 9.02 14.27 18.15
CA SER A 443 9.94 15.25 17.59
C SER A 443 11.15 15.46 18.52
N ALA A 444 12.19 16.09 18.00
CA ALA A 444 13.38 16.46 18.80
C ALA A 444 13.03 17.34 20.02
N ASP A 445 12.01 18.19 19.90
CA ASP A 445 11.61 19.14 20.95
C ASP A 445 10.72 18.52 22.03
N ASP A 446 10.19 17.32 21.82
CA ASP A 446 9.36 16.62 22.79
C ASP A 446 10.22 16.07 23.93
N HIS A 447 10.45 16.87 24.96
CA HIS A 447 11.19 16.49 26.16
C HIS A 447 10.52 17.06 27.42
N THR A 448 10.67 16.36 28.54
CA THR A 448 10.11 16.79 29.84
C THR A 448 11.18 17.30 30.80
N GLN A 449 12.43 16.90 30.60
CA GLN A 449 13.57 17.37 31.38
C GLN A 449 14.82 17.47 30.50
N GLY A 450 15.66 18.45 30.81
CA GLY A 450 16.92 18.67 30.12
C GLY A 450 16.75 19.49 28.84
N ASN A 451 17.57 19.21 27.83
CA ASN A 451 17.57 19.88 26.53
C ASN A 451 16.74 19.08 25.51
N PRO A 452 16.39 19.67 24.35
CA PRO A 452 15.86 18.92 23.21
C PRO A 452 16.78 17.76 22.79
N PHE A 453 16.19 16.70 22.26
CA PHE A 453 16.90 15.59 21.64
C PHE A 453 17.61 16.06 20.36
N ALA A 454 18.71 15.40 19.96
CA ALA A 454 19.48 15.78 18.75
C ALA A 454 18.78 15.42 17.43
N GLY A 455 17.63 14.73 17.48
CA GLY A 455 16.81 14.35 16.34
C GLY A 455 15.51 13.67 16.81
N PRO A 456 14.59 13.36 15.88
CA PRO A 456 13.38 12.60 16.18
C PRO A 456 13.70 11.25 16.84
N TYR A 457 12.74 10.71 17.58
CA TYR A 457 12.91 9.45 18.27
C TYR A 457 11.57 8.73 18.44
N SER A 458 11.62 7.42 18.72
CA SER A 458 10.44 6.60 18.95
C SER A 458 10.57 5.69 20.17
N LEU A 459 9.43 5.40 20.81
CA LEU A 459 9.28 4.43 21.88
C LEU A 459 8.21 3.41 21.51
N LYS A 460 8.56 2.12 21.53
CA LYS A 460 7.65 0.99 21.33
C LYS A 460 7.60 0.11 22.57
N LEU A 461 6.39 -0.22 23.03
CA LEU A 461 6.13 -1.15 24.12
C LEU A 461 5.30 -2.32 23.62
N TYR A 462 5.62 -3.55 24.00
CA TYR A 462 4.84 -4.73 23.65
C TYR A 462 5.00 -5.81 24.72
N PRO A 463 4.03 -6.74 24.85
CA PRO A 463 4.14 -7.83 25.79
C PRO A 463 5.22 -8.79 25.27
N SER A 464 6.07 -9.25 26.18
CA SER A 464 7.13 -10.20 25.87
C SER A 464 7.15 -11.31 26.91
N GLU A 465 7.80 -12.43 26.60
CA GLU A 465 7.93 -13.52 27.55
C GLU A 465 8.60 -12.99 28.84
N GLY A 466 7.91 -13.15 29.98
CA GLY A 466 8.37 -12.64 31.27
C GLY A 466 8.03 -11.18 31.59
N GLY A 467 7.38 -10.39 30.73
CA GLY A 467 6.98 -9.01 31.06
C GLY A 467 6.63 -8.09 29.88
N VAL A 468 7.13 -6.85 29.88
CA VAL A 468 6.92 -5.86 28.81
C VAL A 468 8.26 -5.41 28.22
N ALA A 469 8.43 -5.60 26.91
CA ALA A 469 9.59 -5.11 26.20
C ALA A 469 9.39 -3.64 25.83
N VAL A 470 10.42 -2.83 26.07
CA VAL A 470 10.50 -1.42 25.68
C VAL A 470 11.64 -1.25 24.69
N VAL A 471 11.35 -0.64 23.55
CA VAL A 471 12.32 -0.36 22.48
C VAL A 471 12.34 1.14 22.24
N ALA A 472 13.53 1.73 22.25
CA ALA A 472 13.77 3.14 21.97
C ALA A 472 14.68 3.28 20.75
N ARG A 473 14.35 4.20 19.83
CA ARG A 473 15.18 4.51 18.66
C ARG A 473 15.39 6.02 18.57
N PHE A 474 16.60 6.46 18.29
CA PHE A 474 16.97 7.86 18.16
C PHE A 474 17.62 8.11 16.81
N GLU A 475 17.23 9.18 16.12
CA GLU A 475 17.76 9.54 14.79
C GLU A 475 18.81 10.66 14.83
N GLY A 476 19.06 11.24 16.02
CA GLY A 476 20.06 12.28 16.25
C GLY A 476 21.47 11.77 16.55
N ASN A 477 22.48 12.59 16.25
CA ASN A 477 23.86 12.32 16.65
C ASN A 477 24.13 12.88 18.06
N TYR A 478 24.54 12.02 18.99
CA TYR A 478 24.83 12.39 20.38
C TYR A 478 26.31 12.20 20.68
N GLU A 479 27.04 13.30 20.92
CA GLU A 479 28.45 13.24 21.31
C GLU A 479 28.60 12.72 22.75
N GLY A 480 29.56 11.82 23.00
CA GLY A 480 29.75 11.26 24.34
C GLY A 480 28.58 10.40 24.85
N PHE A 481 27.77 9.88 23.94
CA PHE A 481 26.60 9.06 24.26
C PHE A 481 27.00 7.70 24.84
N ASP A 482 26.65 7.48 26.10
CA ASP A 482 26.88 6.20 26.80
C ASP A 482 25.65 5.26 26.74
N GLY A 483 24.66 5.60 25.90
CA GLY A 483 23.41 4.84 25.74
C GLY A 483 22.23 5.47 26.50
N PRO A 484 20.99 5.02 26.25
CA PRO A 484 19.80 5.49 26.95
C PRO A 484 19.55 4.72 28.25
N TRP A 485 18.88 5.37 29.20
CA TRP A 485 18.33 4.78 30.41
C TRP A 485 16.81 4.81 30.37
N LEU A 486 16.19 3.69 30.70
CA LEU A 486 14.76 3.60 30.93
C LEU A 486 14.43 4.16 32.33
N TRP A 487 13.51 5.11 32.38
CA TRP A 487 12.88 5.60 33.60
C TRP A 487 11.54 4.89 33.76
N ASN A 488 11.46 3.93 34.67
CA ASN A 488 10.24 3.18 34.95
C ASN A 488 9.51 3.79 36.15
N TYR A 489 8.24 4.13 35.97
CA TYR A 489 7.36 4.72 37.01
C TYR A 489 6.30 3.74 37.51
N THR A 490 6.26 2.52 36.98
CA THR A 490 5.17 1.56 37.17
C THR A 490 4.95 1.19 38.65
N ASN A 491 6.02 1.00 39.42
CA ASN A 491 5.97 0.62 40.84
C ASN A 491 7.01 1.41 41.66
N GLY A 492 6.91 2.74 41.60
CA GLY A 492 7.97 3.64 42.06
C GLY A 492 8.96 3.96 40.94
N PHE A 493 9.90 4.88 41.21
CA PHE A 493 10.88 5.31 40.22
C PHE A 493 12.11 4.38 40.22
N GLU A 494 12.42 3.82 39.05
CA GLU A 494 13.63 3.06 38.78
C GLU A 494 14.31 3.55 37.49
N GLU A 495 15.64 3.73 37.52
CA GLU A 495 16.46 4.10 36.36
C GLU A 495 17.35 2.91 35.98
N THR A 496 17.22 2.40 34.75
CA THR A 496 18.01 1.25 34.29
C THR A 496 18.59 1.47 32.89
N LYS A 497 19.86 1.10 32.68
CA LYS A 497 20.52 1.25 31.37
C LYS A 497 19.90 0.28 30.35
N MET A 498 19.55 0.79 29.16
CA MET A 498 19.03 -0.03 28.07
C MET A 498 20.17 -0.65 27.25
N THR A 499 19.91 -1.79 26.61
CA THR A 499 20.91 -2.53 25.83
C THR A 499 20.75 -2.24 24.34
N SER A 500 21.84 -1.95 23.62
CA SER A 500 21.77 -1.78 22.17
C SER A 500 21.42 -3.10 21.47
N ALA A 501 20.50 -3.04 20.50
CA ALA A 501 20.11 -4.20 19.69
C ALA A 501 20.85 -4.29 18.34
N GLY A 502 21.77 -3.36 18.05
CA GLY A 502 22.60 -3.38 16.85
C GLY A 502 21.92 -2.92 15.55
N ASP A 503 20.61 -2.67 15.57
CA ASP A 503 19.78 -2.15 14.47
C ASP A 503 19.50 -0.63 14.60
N GLY A 504 20.22 0.05 15.51
CA GLY A 504 19.97 1.44 15.88
C GLY A 504 18.91 1.62 16.98
N SER A 505 18.33 0.53 17.49
CA SER A 505 17.42 0.56 18.65
C SER A 505 18.10 0.11 19.95
N TYR A 506 17.50 0.51 21.06
CA TYR A 506 17.88 0.14 22.42
C TYR A 506 16.69 -0.52 23.10
N ARG A 507 16.94 -1.62 23.83
CA ARG A 507 15.89 -2.48 24.37
C ARG A 507 16.05 -2.69 25.87
N TYR A 508 14.93 -2.81 26.57
CA TYR A 508 14.86 -3.24 27.95
C TYR A 508 13.59 -4.06 28.20
N LEU A 509 13.69 -5.13 29.00
CA LEU A 509 12.54 -5.95 29.41
C LEU A 509 12.19 -5.62 30.85
N ILE A 510 10.99 -5.08 31.07
CA ILE A 510 10.43 -4.92 32.41
C ILE A 510 9.84 -6.26 32.81
N ASN A 511 10.53 -6.97 33.69
CA ASN A 511 10.15 -8.31 34.13
C ASN A 511 8.94 -8.30 35.08
N ASN A 512 8.24 -9.43 35.13
CA ASN A 512 7.18 -9.74 36.09
C ASN A 512 5.98 -8.77 36.09
N VAL A 513 5.63 -8.20 34.93
CA VAL A 513 4.45 -7.34 34.79
C VAL A 513 3.22 -8.21 34.49
N ALA A 514 2.20 -8.11 35.36
CA ALA A 514 0.95 -8.85 35.19
C ALA A 514 0.05 -8.20 34.12
N PRO A 515 -0.76 -8.98 33.38
CA PRO A 515 -1.83 -8.44 32.56
C PRO A 515 -2.77 -7.49 33.31
N GLY A 516 -3.30 -6.50 32.60
CA GLY A 516 -4.08 -5.38 33.16
C GLY A 516 -3.25 -4.32 33.87
N THR A 517 -1.95 -4.53 34.11
CA THR A 517 -1.07 -3.53 34.72
C THR A 517 -0.78 -2.40 33.73
N THR A 518 -0.90 -1.16 34.17
CA THR A 518 -0.41 0.00 33.40
C THR A 518 1.08 0.19 33.65
N VAL A 519 1.90 -0.03 32.63
CA VAL A 519 3.31 0.31 32.62
C VAL A 519 3.48 1.75 32.19
N THR A 520 4.20 2.56 32.98
CA THR A 520 4.51 3.95 32.64
C THR A 520 6.02 4.15 32.60
N VAL A 521 6.55 4.59 31.46
CA VAL A 521 7.99 4.76 31.24
C VAL A 521 8.35 6.06 30.53
N ALA A 522 9.59 6.53 30.71
CA ALA A 522 10.24 7.52 29.85
C ALA A 522 11.66 7.03 29.51
N VAL A 523 12.31 7.65 28.52
CA VAL A 523 13.72 7.36 28.22
C VAL A 523 14.56 8.61 28.38
N LYS A 524 15.64 8.45 29.14
CA LYS A 524 16.68 9.45 29.38
C LYS A 524 17.90 9.13 28.52
N ILE A 525 18.50 10.17 27.96
CA ILE A 525 19.82 10.12 27.36
C ILE A 525 20.74 11.12 28.04
N ALA A 526 22.01 10.77 28.20
CA ALA A 526 23.06 11.68 28.64
C ALA A 526 24.14 11.76 27.55
N TYR A 527 24.59 12.98 27.28
CA TYR A 527 25.56 13.27 26.24
C TYR A 527 26.44 14.46 26.64
N ALA A 528 27.54 14.67 25.93
CA ALA A 528 28.42 15.81 26.13
C ALA A 528 27.62 17.11 25.92
N GLY A 529 27.38 17.86 27.00
CA GLY A 529 26.60 19.10 26.97
C GLY A 529 25.21 19.04 27.61
N GLY A 530 24.74 17.88 28.09
CA GLY A 530 23.50 17.82 28.87
C GLY A 530 22.83 16.45 28.91
N MET A 531 21.53 16.46 29.22
CA MET A 531 20.67 15.29 29.17
C MET A 531 19.33 15.67 28.53
N SER A 532 18.61 14.67 28.03
CA SER A 532 17.22 14.81 27.55
C SER A 532 16.39 13.66 28.09
N VAL A 533 15.14 13.93 28.45
CA VAL A 533 14.19 12.93 28.93
C VAL A 533 12.88 13.05 28.15
N SER A 534 12.38 11.95 27.62
CA SER A 534 11.13 11.91 26.87
C SER A 534 9.91 12.26 27.75
N PRO A 535 8.75 12.57 27.16
CA PRO A 535 7.45 12.40 27.82
C PRO A 535 7.25 10.98 28.34
N GLN A 536 6.42 10.85 29.37
CA GLN A 536 6.01 9.54 29.87
C GLN A 536 5.03 8.89 28.89
N VAL A 537 5.27 7.61 28.59
CA VAL A 537 4.40 6.75 27.80
C VAL A 537 3.78 5.72 28.73
N SER A 538 2.45 5.63 28.72
CA SER A 538 1.71 4.63 29.50
C SER A 538 1.10 3.57 28.57
N TYR A 539 1.24 2.30 28.96
CA TYR A 539 0.82 1.12 28.21
C TYR A 539 0.10 0.15 29.16
N VAL A 540 -1.12 -0.27 28.81
CA VAL A 540 -1.87 -1.28 29.59
C VAL A 540 -1.55 -2.67 29.03
N VAL A 541 -1.02 -3.56 29.87
CA VAL A 541 -0.64 -4.92 29.44
C VAL A 541 -1.90 -5.74 29.12
N PRO A 542 -2.02 -6.34 27.92
CA PRO A 542 -3.18 -7.15 27.53
C PRO A 542 -3.24 -8.50 28.26
N ASP A 543 -4.46 -9.07 28.37
CA ASP A 543 -4.72 -10.36 29.00
C ASP A 543 -4.15 -11.55 28.21
N LYS A 544 -3.29 -12.35 28.88
CA LYS A 544 -2.63 -13.57 28.36
C LYS A 544 -3.59 -14.76 28.19
N ALA A 545 -4.66 -14.62 27.41
CA ALA A 545 -5.53 -15.73 27.05
C ALA A 545 -5.34 -16.17 25.59
N SER A 546 -4.12 -16.52 25.14
CA SER A 546 -3.91 -17.24 23.87
C SER A 546 -2.46 -17.70 23.54
N LEU A 547 -1.63 -18.21 24.46
CA LEU A 547 -0.32 -18.79 24.07
C LEU A 547 0.02 -20.08 24.84
N ILE A 548 0.18 -21.18 24.08
CA ILE A 548 0.65 -22.50 24.54
C ILE A 548 2.18 -22.60 24.34
N THR A 549 2.86 -23.22 25.30
CA THR A 549 4.30 -23.33 25.58
C THR A 549 5.11 -24.29 24.68
N SER A 550 6.42 -24.02 24.46
CA SER A 550 7.54 -24.79 25.07
C SER A 550 8.97 -24.51 24.53
N ALA A 551 9.92 -24.33 25.47
CA ALA A 551 11.30 -24.89 25.59
C ALA A 551 12.56 -24.19 24.98
N GLU A 552 13.64 -24.24 25.79
CA GLU A 552 14.90 -23.45 25.84
C GLU A 552 16.04 -23.85 24.86
N SER A 553 17.05 -22.95 24.65
CA SER A 553 18.32 -23.25 23.92
C SER A 553 19.57 -22.55 24.51
N THR A 554 20.77 -23.14 24.28
CA THR A 554 22.11 -22.69 24.72
C THR A 554 23.08 -22.39 23.54
N VAL A 555 24.17 -21.63 23.80
CA VAL A 555 24.99 -20.79 22.88
C VAL A 555 26.26 -21.46 22.25
N GLU A 556 26.72 -21.05 21.05
CA GLU A 556 28.03 -21.38 20.42
C GLU A 556 28.86 -20.17 19.85
N ASP A 557 30.20 -20.30 19.79
CA ASP A 557 31.29 -19.29 19.57
C ASP A 557 31.89 -19.17 18.13
N VAL A 558 32.66 -18.08 17.86
CA VAL A 558 33.18 -17.62 16.53
C VAL A 558 34.72 -17.56 16.40
N THR A 559 35.29 -17.83 15.20
CA THR A 559 36.74 -17.77 14.85
C THR A 559 37.02 -17.08 13.49
N TYR A 560 38.22 -16.52 13.21
CA TYR A 560 38.54 -15.81 11.95
C TYR A 560 39.84 -16.31 11.25
N TYR A 561 39.89 -16.21 9.92
CA TYR A 561 41.00 -16.63 9.03
C TYR A 561 41.27 -15.58 7.93
N ASP A 562 42.49 -15.46 7.44
CA ASP A 562 42.79 -14.66 6.24
C ASP A 562 42.41 -15.40 4.93
N LEU A 563 42.49 -14.72 3.78
CA LEU A 563 42.11 -15.32 2.48
C LEU A 563 43.04 -16.44 2.00
N SER A 564 44.19 -16.66 2.66
CA SER A 564 45.08 -17.80 2.42
C SER A 564 44.75 -19.00 3.30
N GLY A 565 43.83 -18.85 4.26
CA GLY A 565 43.36 -19.90 5.17
C GLY A 565 44.07 -19.93 6.53
N CYS A 566 44.92 -18.96 6.86
CA CYS A 566 45.59 -18.88 8.17
C CYS A 566 44.71 -18.21 9.22
N ARG A 567 44.64 -18.76 10.43
CA ARG A 567 43.81 -18.21 11.52
C ARG A 567 44.37 -16.86 11.99
N ILE A 568 43.51 -15.86 12.14
CA ILE A 568 43.87 -14.52 12.58
C ILE A 568 43.00 -14.10 13.77
N SER A 569 43.58 -13.35 14.71
CA SER A 569 42.87 -12.91 15.93
C SER A 569 42.30 -11.50 15.83
N HIS A 570 42.69 -10.74 14.80
CA HIS A 570 42.26 -9.36 14.57
C HIS A 570 41.94 -9.17 13.08
N PRO A 571 40.68 -9.30 12.65
CA PRO A 571 40.32 -9.22 11.24
C PRO A 571 40.39 -7.77 10.72
N TYR A 572 41.15 -7.55 9.64
CA TYR A 572 41.23 -6.28 8.91
C TYR A 572 41.33 -6.56 7.41
N GLY A 573 40.71 -5.71 6.58
CA GLY A 573 40.55 -6.01 5.15
C GLY A 573 39.65 -7.24 4.91
N MET A 574 39.88 -7.96 3.79
CA MET A 574 39.11 -9.16 3.50
C MET A 574 39.61 -10.38 4.31
N CYS A 575 38.71 -11.02 5.05
CA CYS A 575 38.97 -12.21 5.86
C CYS A 575 37.77 -13.19 5.82
N ILE A 576 37.91 -14.36 6.43
CA ILE A 576 36.87 -15.39 6.50
C ILE A 576 36.57 -15.67 7.97
N MET A 577 35.35 -15.37 8.43
CA MET A 577 34.86 -15.72 9.77
C MET A 577 34.17 -17.08 9.74
N VAL A 578 34.53 -17.96 10.66
CA VAL A 578 33.94 -19.27 10.85
C VAL A 578 33.22 -19.32 12.21
N LYS A 579 31.90 -19.48 12.19
CA LYS A 579 31.07 -19.74 13.39
C LYS A 579 30.38 -21.08 13.21
N GLY A 580 30.69 -22.06 14.06
CA GLY A 580 30.28 -23.44 13.85
C GLY A 580 30.78 -23.97 12.49
N SER A 581 29.88 -24.48 11.64
CA SER A 581 30.21 -25.00 10.29
C SER A 581 30.16 -23.95 9.17
N LYS A 582 29.72 -22.72 9.44
CA LYS A 582 29.58 -21.66 8.41
C LYS A 582 30.82 -20.79 8.34
N ALA A 583 31.42 -20.72 7.14
CA ALA A 583 32.50 -19.80 6.80
C ALA A 583 31.97 -18.64 5.94
N THR A 584 32.11 -17.41 6.42
CA THR A 584 31.62 -16.19 5.75
C THR A 584 32.79 -15.29 5.40
N LYS A 585 32.91 -14.94 4.12
CA LYS A 585 33.92 -13.98 3.64
C LYS A 585 33.46 -12.56 3.96
N LEU A 586 34.21 -11.88 4.81
CA LEU A 586 33.96 -10.52 5.26
C LEU A 586 34.93 -9.57 4.57
N VAL A 587 34.43 -8.41 4.14
CA VAL A 587 35.26 -7.24 3.77
C VAL A 587 35.16 -6.29 4.94
N MET A 588 36.19 -6.28 5.81
CA MET A 588 36.24 -5.35 6.93
C MET A 588 36.97 -4.07 6.52
N PRO A 589 36.56 -2.89 7.04
CA PRO A 589 37.21 -1.63 6.70
C PRO A 589 38.71 -1.70 7.00
N VAL A 590 39.54 -1.34 6.04
CA VAL A 590 40.97 -1.15 6.29
C VAL A 590 41.10 0.13 7.10
N ARG A 591 41.70 0.06 8.29
CA ARG A 591 42.05 1.28 9.04
C ARG A 591 43.12 2.07 8.33
#